data_AF-A0A8C6GEW2-F1
#
_entry.id   AF-A0A8C6GEW2-F1
#
_cell.length_a   1.000
_cell.length_b   1.000
_cell.length_c   1.000
_cell.angle_alpha   90.00
_cell.angle_beta   90.00
_cell.angle_gamma   90.00
#
_symmetry.space_group_name_H-M   'P 1'
#
loop_
_entity.id
_entity.type
_entity.pdbx_description
1 polymer ?
#
loop_
_entity_poly.entity_id
_entity_poly.type
_entity_poly.pdbx_seq_one_letter_code
_entity_poly.pdbx_strand_id
1 'polypeptide(L)'
;MLDYDEVTAFLGEWGPFQRLIFFLLSASIIPNGFTGLSAVFLTAIPEHRCRIPDTVNLSSAWRNHSIPMETKDGPEVPQKCRRYRLATIANFSELGLEPGRDVDLEQLEQENCLDGWEYDKDIFLSTIVTEVGGQKFV
;
A
#
# COMPACT_ATOMS: atom_id res chain seq x y z
N MET A 1 -33.00 23.21 48.16
CA MET A 1 -32.04 22.36 47.43
C MET A 1 -30.71 23.08 47.55
N LEU A 2 -29.70 22.43 48.14
CA LEU A 2 -28.37 23.03 48.31
C LEU A 2 -27.71 23.11 46.94
N ASP A 3 -27.31 24.31 46.54
CA ASP A 3 -26.69 24.56 45.25
C ASP A 3 -25.27 23.99 45.26
N TYR A 4 -25.04 22.95 44.46
CA TYR A 4 -23.77 22.19 44.48
C TYR A 4 -22.58 23.08 44.10
N ASP A 5 -22.81 24.08 43.24
CA ASP A 5 -21.79 25.06 42.83
C ASP A 5 -21.41 25.98 43.98
N GLU A 6 -22.34 26.34 44.87
CA GLU A 6 -22.06 27.20 46.04
C GLU A 6 -21.25 26.46 47.12
N VAL A 7 -21.56 25.17 47.35
CA VAL A 7 -20.83 24.33 48.32
C VAL A 7 -19.43 23.96 47.82
N THR A 8 -19.25 23.87 46.51
CA THR A 8 -17.96 23.51 45.90
C THR A 8 -17.14 24.71 45.41
N ALA A 9 -17.67 25.93 45.48
CA ALA A 9 -16.98 27.16 45.08
C ALA A 9 -15.60 27.34 45.75
N PHE A 10 -15.42 26.84 46.97
CA PHE A 10 -14.13 26.84 47.69
C PHE A 10 -13.04 26.00 46.98
N LEU A 11 -13.40 24.95 46.25
CA LEU A 11 -12.43 24.07 45.57
C LEU A 11 -11.79 24.78 44.36
N GLY A 12 -12.46 25.79 43.80
CA GLY A 12 -12.02 26.56 42.65
C GLY A 12 -12.01 25.74 41.35
N GLU A 13 -12.50 26.31 40.24
CA GLU A 13 -12.65 25.59 38.97
C GLU A 13 -11.34 25.14 38.30
N TRP A 14 -10.18 25.63 38.77
CA TRP A 14 -8.89 25.42 38.11
C TRP A 14 -7.70 25.42 39.08
N GLY A 15 -7.80 24.65 40.16
CA GLY A 15 -6.73 24.49 41.16
C GLY A 15 -5.47 23.78 40.64
N PRO A 16 -4.32 23.87 41.36
CA PRO A 16 -3.06 23.28 40.93
C PRO A 16 -3.13 21.75 40.78
N PHE A 17 -3.92 21.07 41.61
CA PHE A 17 -4.14 19.62 41.54
C PHE A 17 -4.91 19.20 40.28
N GLN A 18 -5.96 19.93 39.91
CA GLN A 18 -6.74 19.67 38.69
C GLN A 18 -5.91 19.93 37.44
N ARG A 19 -5.12 21.02 37.42
CA ARG A 19 -4.16 21.28 36.33
C ARG A 19 -3.15 20.15 36.19
N LEU A 20 -2.56 19.70 37.30
CA LEU A 20 -1.58 18.62 37.31
C LEU A 20 -2.18 17.34 36.72
N ILE A 21 -3.37 16.92 37.18
CA ILE A 21 -4.05 15.73 36.65
C ILE A 21 -4.40 15.90 35.17
N PHE A 22 -4.92 17.05 34.77
CA PHE A 22 -5.26 17.33 33.37
C PHE A 22 -4.02 17.22 32.46
N PHE A 23 -2.89 17.79 32.85
CA PHE A 23 -1.64 17.68 32.08
C PHE A 23 -1.09 16.25 32.08
N LEU A 24 -1.17 15.51 33.20
CA LEU A 24 -0.74 14.11 33.26
C LEU A 24 -1.61 13.20 32.37
N LEU A 25 -2.93 13.39 32.39
CA LEU A 25 -3.86 12.68 31.51
C LEU A 25 -3.62 13.05 30.04
N SER A 26 -3.41 14.33 29.75
CA SER A 26 -3.11 14.79 28.39
C SER A 26 -1.78 14.20 27.90
N ALA A 27 -0.75 14.21 28.74
CA ALA A 27 0.56 13.66 28.44
C ALA A 27 0.53 12.14 28.22
N SER A 28 -0.42 11.41 28.80
CA SER A 28 -0.60 9.98 28.53
C SER A 28 -1.47 9.73 27.29
N ILE A 29 -2.58 10.46 27.11
CA ILE A 29 -3.52 10.21 26.02
C ILE A 29 -2.96 10.64 24.67
N ILE A 30 -2.28 11.79 24.62
CA ILE A 30 -1.78 12.37 23.35
C ILE A 30 -0.82 11.41 22.62
N PRO A 31 0.26 10.88 23.24
CA PRO A 31 1.15 9.94 22.57
C PRO A 31 0.46 8.68 22.07
N ASN A 32 -0.52 8.17 22.82
CA ASN A 32 -1.29 6.99 22.39
C ASN A 32 -2.10 7.26 21.12
N GLY A 33 -2.73 8.45 21.01
CA GLY A 33 -3.42 8.87 19.79
C GLY A 33 -2.47 9.01 18.59
N PHE A 34 -1.29 9.61 18.80
CA PHE A 34 -0.27 9.74 17.75
C PHE A 34 0.26 8.40 17.26
N THR A 35 0.45 7.42 18.14
CA THR A 35 0.84 6.06 17.73
C THR A 35 -0.19 5.45 16.76
N GLY A 36 -1.49 5.58 17.05
CA GLY A 36 -2.54 5.12 16.14
C GLY A 36 -2.52 5.81 14.77
N LEU A 37 -2.30 7.13 14.74
CA LEU A 37 -2.20 7.87 13.48
C LEU A 37 -0.96 7.49 12.67
N SER A 38 0.16 7.20 13.33
CA SER A 38 1.39 6.78 12.65
C SER A 38 1.23 5.45 11.90
N ALA A 39 0.37 4.56 12.39
CA ALA A 39 0.11 3.27 11.76
C ALA A 39 -0.39 3.43 10.32
N VAL A 40 -1.23 4.44 10.04
CA VAL A 40 -1.77 4.69 8.69
C VAL A 40 -0.65 4.92 7.66
N PHE A 41 0.42 5.62 8.05
CA PHE A 41 1.56 5.89 7.17
C PHE A 41 2.52 4.71 7.08
N LEU A 42 2.71 3.98 8.19
CA LEU A 42 3.62 2.84 8.24
C LEU A 42 3.06 1.59 7.56
N THR A 43 1.74 1.39 7.57
CA THR A 43 1.08 0.22 6.99
C THR A 43 0.38 0.53 5.67
N ALA A 44 0.59 1.73 5.11
CA ALA A 44 0.08 2.06 3.78
C ALA A 44 0.66 1.07 2.75
N ILE A 45 -0.22 0.62 1.86
CA ILE A 45 0.16 -0.20 0.70
C ILE A 45 0.30 0.77 -0.47
N PRO A 46 1.53 1.11 -0.91
CA PRO A 46 1.69 1.95 -2.09
C PRO A 46 1.22 1.21 -3.34
N GLU A 47 1.05 1.97 -4.42
CA GLU A 47 0.85 1.41 -5.74
C GLU A 47 1.98 0.42 -6.07
N HIS A 48 1.62 -0.72 -6.62
CA HIS A 48 2.57 -1.81 -6.87
C HIS A 48 2.21 -2.57 -8.12
N ARG A 49 3.24 -3.14 -8.73
CA ARG A 49 3.16 -3.99 -9.91
C ARG A 49 3.96 -5.26 -9.69
N CYS A 50 3.64 -6.32 -10.44
CA CYS A 50 4.46 -7.52 -10.41
C CYS A 50 5.89 -7.18 -10.85
N ARG A 51 6.89 -7.68 -10.11
CA ARG A 51 8.29 -7.53 -10.49
C ARG A 51 8.58 -8.42 -11.71
N ILE A 52 9.24 -7.84 -12.71
CA ILE A 52 9.74 -8.56 -13.88
C ILE A 52 11.24 -8.75 -13.68
N PRO A 53 11.73 -9.99 -13.50
CA PRO A 53 13.15 -10.23 -13.30
C PRO A 53 13.93 -9.94 -14.60
N ASP A 54 15.08 -9.28 -14.46
CA ASP A 54 15.96 -8.95 -15.60
C ASP A 54 16.66 -10.18 -16.21
N THR A 55 16.49 -11.36 -15.60
CA THR A 55 16.94 -12.64 -16.16
C THR A 55 16.17 -13.03 -17.41
N VAL A 56 14.97 -12.49 -17.61
CA VAL A 56 14.15 -12.76 -18.81
C VAL A 56 14.39 -11.62 -19.80
N ASN A 57 15.08 -11.94 -20.89
CA ASN A 57 15.36 -11.00 -21.99
C ASN A 57 14.09 -10.77 -22.83
N LEU A 58 13.18 -9.94 -22.31
CA LEU A 58 11.99 -9.50 -23.03
C LEU A 58 12.29 -8.28 -23.89
N SER A 59 11.68 -8.24 -25.07
CA SER A 59 11.59 -7.02 -25.88
C SER A 59 10.91 -5.90 -25.08
N SER A 60 11.26 -4.64 -25.38
CA SER A 60 10.66 -3.46 -24.73
C SER A 60 9.14 -3.44 -24.86
N ALA A 61 8.59 -3.93 -25.98
CA ALA A 61 7.16 -4.07 -26.19
C ALA A 61 6.53 -5.05 -25.18
N TRP A 62 7.11 -6.23 -25.02
CA TRP A 62 6.64 -7.24 -24.07
C TRP A 62 6.81 -6.81 -22.62
N ARG A 63 7.85 -6.05 -22.28
CA ARG A 63 8.04 -5.51 -20.93
C ARG A 63 6.98 -4.47 -20.56
N ASN A 64 6.48 -3.68 -21.52
CA ASN A 64 5.40 -2.72 -21.27
C ASN A 64 4.01 -3.39 -21.21
N HIS A 65 3.81 -4.49 -21.94
CA HIS A 65 2.53 -5.22 -22.01
C HIS A 65 2.49 -6.51 -21.16
N SER A 66 3.48 -6.74 -20.28
CA SER A 66 3.53 -7.95 -19.45
C SER A 66 2.44 -8.01 -18.38
N ILE A 67 1.82 -6.87 -18.08
CA ILE A 67 0.76 -6.75 -17.07
C ILE A 67 -0.57 -6.57 -17.81
N PRO A 68 -1.57 -7.44 -17.57
CA PRO A 68 -2.88 -7.29 -18.18
C PRO A 68 -3.56 -6.00 -17.70
N MET A 69 -4.30 -5.36 -18.61
CA MET A 69 -5.17 -4.24 -18.27
C MET A 69 -6.52 -4.77 -17.80
N GLU A 70 -7.08 -4.16 -16.76
CA GLU A 70 -8.43 -4.45 -16.27
C GLU A 70 -9.24 -3.17 -16.25
N THR A 71 -10.46 -3.23 -16.76
CA THR A 71 -11.41 -2.13 -16.65
C THR A 71 -12.01 -2.11 -15.24
N LYS A 72 -11.51 -1.24 -14.38
CA LYS A 72 -12.14 -0.95 -13.08
C LYS A 72 -12.79 0.41 -13.11
N ASP A 73 -14.11 0.44 -12.93
CA ASP A 73 -14.92 1.67 -12.82
C ASP A 73 -14.78 2.63 -14.02
N GLY A 74 -14.53 2.09 -15.22
CA GLY A 74 -14.46 2.86 -16.48
C GLY A 74 -13.08 2.88 -17.12
N PRO A 75 -12.04 3.49 -16.49
CA PRO A 75 -10.71 3.51 -17.07
C PRO A 75 -10.04 2.12 -17.05
N GLU A 76 -9.27 1.82 -18.09
CA GLU A 76 -8.37 0.67 -18.11
C GLU A 76 -7.19 0.95 -17.19
N VAL A 77 -7.04 0.13 -16.16
CA VAL A 77 -5.93 0.20 -15.20
C VAL A 77 -5.13 -1.09 -15.22
N PRO A 78 -3.81 -1.05 -15.09
CA PRO A 78 -2.99 -2.26 -15.04
C PRO A 78 -3.32 -3.08 -13.79
N GLN A 79 -3.41 -4.41 -13.95
CA GLN A 79 -3.60 -5.30 -12.80
C GLN A 79 -2.39 -5.29 -11.86
N LYS A 80 -2.65 -5.22 -10.56
CA LYS A 80 -1.58 -5.10 -9.54
C LYS A 80 -1.01 -6.44 -9.07
N CYS A 81 -1.85 -7.48 -9.04
CA CYS A 81 -1.52 -8.76 -8.41
C CYS A 81 -1.23 -9.91 -9.40
N ARG A 82 -1.45 -9.68 -10.69
CA ARG A 82 -1.31 -10.69 -11.74
C ARG A 82 -0.50 -10.15 -12.90
N ARG A 83 0.18 -11.06 -13.57
CA ARG A 83 0.92 -10.80 -14.81
C ARG A 83 0.68 -11.94 -15.80
N TYR A 84 1.00 -11.74 -17.07
CA TYR A 84 1.07 -12.86 -18.00
C TYR A 84 2.21 -13.80 -17.63
N ARG A 85 2.04 -15.09 -17.92
CA ARG A 85 3.07 -16.10 -17.66
C ARG A 85 4.37 -15.74 -18.36
N LEU A 86 5.43 -15.51 -17.58
CA LEU A 86 6.73 -15.06 -18.12
C LEU A 86 7.30 -16.03 -19.16
N ALA A 87 7.17 -17.34 -18.94
CA ALA A 87 7.67 -18.34 -19.88
C ALA A 87 7.01 -18.23 -21.27
N THR A 88 5.71 -17.91 -21.31
CA THR A 88 4.95 -17.77 -22.56
C THR A 88 5.35 -16.50 -23.30
N ILE A 89 5.39 -15.35 -22.61
CA ILE A 89 5.78 -14.09 -23.25
C ILE A 89 7.27 -14.05 -23.65
N ALA A 90 8.13 -14.78 -22.94
CA ALA A 90 9.54 -14.93 -23.30
C ALA A 90 9.69 -15.67 -24.64
N ASN A 91 8.96 -16.76 -24.83
CA ASN A 91 8.98 -17.50 -26.09
C ASN A 91 8.48 -16.65 -27.27
N PHE A 92 7.39 -15.88 -27.08
CA PHE A 92 6.91 -14.97 -28.11
C PHE A 92 7.87 -13.82 -28.41
N SER A 93 8.55 -13.32 -27.38
CA SER A 93 9.60 -12.31 -27.55
C SER A 93 10.79 -12.84 -28.34
N GLU A 94 11.21 -14.09 -28.11
CA GLU A 94 12.27 -14.75 -28.89
C GLU A 94 11.87 -14.99 -30.35
N LEU A 95 10.59 -15.29 -30.59
CA LEU A 95 10.01 -15.40 -31.93
C LEU A 95 9.84 -14.03 -32.63
N GLY A 96 10.10 -12.93 -31.93
CA GLY A 96 9.99 -11.57 -32.47
C GLY A 96 8.56 -11.10 -32.71
N LEU A 97 7.57 -11.75 -32.08
CA LEU A 97 6.15 -11.40 -32.22
C LEU A 97 5.82 -10.19 -31.36
N GLU A 98 5.01 -9.26 -31.87
CA GLU A 98 4.61 -8.06 -31.15
C GLU A 98 3.29 -8.26 -30.38
N PRO A 99 3.20 -7.81 -29.11
CA PRO A 99 1.97 -7.90 -28.32
C PRO A 99 0.83 -7.10 -28.96
N GLY A 100 -0.37 -7.67 -29.04
CA GLY A 100 -1.57 -7.01 -29.59
C GLY A 100 -1.63 -6.93 -31.11
N ARG A 101 -0.53 -7.21 -31.82
CA ARG A 101 -0.48 -7.29 -33.28
C ARG A 101 -0.43 -8.72 -33.76
N ASP A 102 0.55 -9.48 -33.29
CA ASP A 102 0.76 -10.87 -33.68
C ASP A 102 0.22 -11.86 -32.63
N VAL A 103 0.09 -11.40 -31.39
CA VAL A 103 -0.39 -12.20 -30.25
C VAL A 103 -1.57 -11.50 -29.58
N ASP A 104 -2.69 -12.21 -29.48
CA ASP A 104 -3.87 -11.76 -28.73
C ASP A 104 -3.62 -11.87 -27.22
N LEU A 105 -3.62 -10.71 -26.55
CA LEU A 105 -3.33 -10.58 -25.12
C LEU A 105 -4.44 -11.15 -24.23
N GLU A 106 -5.68 -11.27 -24.72
CA GLU A 106 -6.80 -11.82 -23.96
C GLU A 106 -6.69 -13.34 -23.77
N GLN A 107 -6.00 -14.02 -24.68
CA GLN A 107 -5.83 -15.47 -24.68
C GLN A 107 -4.62 -15.94 -23.85
N LEU A 108 -3.79 -15.00 -23.40
CA LEU A 108 -2.59 -15.33 -22.63
C LEU A 108 -2.93 -15.76 -21.21
N GLU A 109 -2.30 -16.86 -20.78
CA GLU A 109 -2.43 -17.33 -19.41
C GLU A 109 -1.82 -16.34 -18.41
N GLN A 110 -2.59 -16.03 -17.37
CA GLN A 110 -2.17 -15.16 -16.28
C GLN A 110 -1.64 -15.99 -15.10
N GLU A 111 -0.65 -15.47 -14.41
CA GLU A 111 -0.09 -16.01 -13.17
C GLU A 111 -0.03 -14.94 -12.08
N ASN A 112 -0.02 -15.39 -10.82
CA ASN A 112 0.24 -14.50 -9.68
C ASN A 112 1.70 -14.02 -9.71
N CYS A 113 2.00 -12.87 -9.10
CA CYS A 113 3.40 -12.40 -9.00
C CYS A 113 4.25 -13.37 -8.16
N LEU A 114 5.04 -14.24 -8.82
CA LEU A 114 5.90 -15.23 -8.14
C LEU A 114 7.25 -14.62 -7.69
N ASP A 115 7.74 -13.64 -8.42
CA ASP A 115 9.05 -12.98 -8.23
C ASP A 115 8.97 -11.74 -7.32
N GLY A 116 7.85 -11.58 -6.62
CA GLY A 116 7.56 -10.44 -5.74
C GLY A 116 6.98 -9.22 -6.49
N TRP A 117 7.02 -8.09 -5.80
CA TRP A 117 6.38 -6.84 -6.23
C TRP A 117 7.41 -5.72 -6.33
N GLU A 118 7.17 -4.83 -7.27
CA GLU A 118 7.84 -3.55 -7.37
C GLU A 118 6.85 -2.46 -6.93
N TYR A 119 7.21 -1.74 -5.88
CA TYR A 119 6.40 -0.69 -5.28
C TYR A 119 6.80 0.68 -5.81
N ASP A 120 5.81 1.53 -6.07
CA ASP A 120 6.00 2.93 -6.38
C ASP A 120 6.51 3.70 -5.15
N LYS A 121 7.43 4.64 -5.37
CA LYS A 121 8.09 5.43 -4.33
C LYS A 121 7.73 6.92 -4.38
N ASP A 122 6.77 7.32 -5.21
CA ASP A 122 6.36 8.71 -5.37
C ASP A 122 5.78 9.32 -4.10
N ILE A 123 5.01 8.52 -3.34
CA ILE A 123 4.34 8.98 -2.10
C ILE A 123 5.09 8.50 -0.85
N PHE A 124 5.56 7.24 -0.85
CA PHE A 124 6.21 6.62 0.29
C PHE A 124 7.57 6.06 -0.12
N LEU A 125 8.64 6.47 0.55
CA LEU A 125 9.97 5.91 0.32
C LEU A 125 10.04 4.44 0.73
N SER A 126 9.43 4.12 1.88
CA SER A 126 9.27 2.79 2.42
C SER A 126 8.09 2.73 3.38
N THR A 127 7.43 1.58 3.43
CA THR A 127 6.41 1.23 4.43
C THR A 127 6.72 -0.17 4.96
N ILE A 128 6.09 -0.57 6.07
CA ILE A 128 6.21 -1.93 6.60
C ILE A 128 5.84 -2.95 5.51
N VAL A 129 4.88 -2.61 4.64
CA VAL A 129 4.46 -3.45 3.52
C VAL A 129 5.58 -3.61 2.49
N THR A 130 6.31 -2.55 2.14
CA THR A 130 7.38 -2.65 1.15
C THR A 130 8.60 -3.41 1.68
N GLU A 131 8.89 -3.28 2.97
CA GLU A 131 10.05 -3.92 3.62
C GLU A 131 9.78 -5.40 3.96
N VAL A 132 8.61 -5.71 4.50
CA VAL A 132 8.28 -7.02 5.06
C VAL A 132 7.30 -7.79 4.17
N GLY A 133 6.33 -7.09 3.57
CA GLY A 133 5.32 -7.71 2.70
C GLY A 133 5.84 -8.21 1.36
N GLY A 134 7.00 -7.73 0.91
CA GLY A 134 7.71 -8.30 -0.25
C GLY A 134 8.22 -9.72 -0.02
N GLN A 135 8.29 -10.16 1.24
CA GLN A 135 8.70 -11.50 1.64
C GLN A 135 7.43 -12.31 1.99
N LYS A 136 6.94 -13.05 0.99
CA LYS A 136 5.82 -14.02 1.04
C LYS A 136 5.26 -14.28 2.45
N PHE A 137 4.21 -13.56 2.83
CA PHE A 137 3.24 -14.05 3.81
C PHE A 137 2.12 -14.74 3.00
N VAL A 138 2.39 -15.99 2.60
CA VAL A 138 1.39 -16.98 2.15
C VAL A 138 1.69 -18.27 2.86
#